data_AF-A0A2G8HTD0-F1
#
_entry.id   AF-A0A2G8HTD0-F1
#
_cell.length_a   1.000
_cell.length_b   1.000
_cell.length_c   1.000
_cell.angle_alpha   90.00
_cell.angle_beta   90.00
_cell.angle_gamma   90.00
#
_symmetry.space_group_name_H-M   'P 1'
#
loop_
_entity.id
_entity.type
_entity.pdbx_description
1 polymer ?
#
loop_
_entity_poly.entity_id
_entity_poly.type
_entity_poly.pdbx_seq_one_letter_code
_entity_poly.pdbx_strand_id
1 'polypeptide(L)'
;MLRLKSEVVMRVVSLFVLLVLSLNISAANIPEVNEFDIRYYHPESYGLKDLVFEVRVSNLVETLNKRQSFGKIEDLYFKVYWMFPGQYQIQVNGFPKGFEEVKYQLKQMIKNRLDFVVPLKLAPRVRSYELSYFNLKNGKGVKGKDRTGSRPVSEIQLKFKSNGMLEEFKTFSPTGVNTSTFELGVKGWSNNKWVVDKMTIKLIQGVQLTTIENEFDYNSYSGFGFPSKVDIETTQEIVTNNGGKPNKRTVSSSLNFSKYEVNTGKAVRFMTKGIKK
;
A
#
# COMPACT_ATOMS: atom_id res chain seq x y z
N MET A 1 56.68 -35.94 -7.02
CA MET A 1 55.43 -35.93 -6.22
C MET A 1 54.97 -34.52 -5.78
N LEU A 2 55.88 -33.58 -5.50
CA LEU A 2 55.53 -32.20 -5.09
C LEU A 2 54.91 -31.31 -6.19
N ARG A 3 55.28 -31.47 -7.47
CA ARG A 3 54.71 -30.69 -8.58
C ARG A 3 53.23 -30.98 -8.86
N LEU A 4 52.78 -32.23 -8.68
CA LEU A 4 51.39 -32.63 -8.96
C LEU A 4 50.38 -32.01 -7.97
N LYS A 5 50.79 -31.77 -6.72
CA LYS A 5 49.92 -31.14 -5.70
C LYS A 5 49.71 -29.65 -5.97
N SER A 6 50.71 -28.95 -6.53
CA SER A 6 50.63 -27.52 -6.85
C SER A 6 49.63 -27.20 -7.97
N GLU A 7 49.59 -28.02 -9.03
CA GLU A 7 48.65 -27.80 -10.13
C GLU A 7 47.19 -28.05 -9.70
N VAL A 8 46.94 -29.06 -8.85
CA VAL A 8 45.60 -29.34 -8.35
C VAL A 8 45.11 -28.21 -7.45
N VAL A 9 45.96 -27.67 -6.57
CA VAL A 9 45.63 -26.53 -5.72
C VAL A 9 45.35 -25.28 -6.57
N MET A 10 46.16 -24.99 -7.59
CA MET A 10 45.90 -23.86 -8.49
C MET A 10 44.60 -24.02 -9.29
N ARG A 11 44.26 -25.23 -9.75
CA ARG A 11 43.00 -25.48 -10.47
C ARG A 11 41.78 -25.33 -9.55
N VAL A 12 41.87 -25.80 -8.31
CA VAL A 12 40.78 -25.65 -7.31
C VAL A 12 40.59 -24.18 -6.92
N VAL A 13 41.67 -23.44 -6.72
CA VAL A 13 41.60 -21.99 -6.43
C VAL A 13 41.04 -21.21 -7.61
N SER A 14 41.47 -21.51 -8.85
CA SER A 14 40.90 -20.88 -10.05
C SER A 14 39.41 -21.21 -10.25
N LEU A 15 38.99 -22.45 -9.95
CA LEU A 15 37.57 -22.83 -10.01
C LEU A 15 36.75 -22.08 -8.95
N PHE A 16 37.30 -21.90 -7.75
CA PHE A 16 36.65 -21.18 -6.66
C PHE A 16 36.54 -19.68 -6.96
N VAL A 17 37.59 -19.06 -7.52
CA VAL A 17 37.59 -17.65 -7.95
C VAL A 17 36.60 -17.40 -9.10
N LEU A 18 36.50 -18.32 -10.07
CA LEU A 18 35.49 -18.27 -11.12
C LEU A 18 34.06 -18.41 -10.57
N LEU A 19 33.86 -19.24 -9.54
CA LEU A 19 32.56 -19.39 -8.88
C LEU A 19 32.15 -18.11 -8.13
N VAL A 20 33.08 -17.47 -7.42
CA VAL A 20 32.81 -16.22 -6.67
C VAL A 20 32.56 -15.04 -7.61
N LEU A 21 33.22 -14.98 -8.77
CA LEU A 21 32.98 -13.93 -9.78
C LEU A 21 31.63 -14.08 -10.50
N SER A 22 31.08 -15.30 -10.56
CA SER A 22 29.76 -15.58 -11.16
C SER A 22 28.56 -15.19 -10.28
N LEU A 23 28.79 -14.75 -9.03
CA LEU A 23 27.73 -14.38 -8.09
C LEU A 23 27.39 -12.88 -8.08
N ASN A 24 27.98 -12.07 -8.96
CA ASN A 24 27.53 -10.68 -9.17
C ASN A 24 26.29 -10.65 -10.07
N ILE A 25 25.19 -11.23 -9.59
CA ILE A 25 23.86 -10.91 -10.09
C ILE A 25 23.56 -9.50 -9.56
N SER A 26 24.06 -8.49 -10.25
CA SER A 26 23.59 -7.12 -10.07
C SER A 26 22.09 -7.13 -10.35
N ALA A 27 21.29 -7.06 -9.29
CA ALA A 27 19.87 -6.80 -9.42
C ALA A 27 19.72 -5.54 -10.28
N ALA A 28 19.00 -5.65 -11.40
CA ALA A 28 18.83 -4.53 -12.31
C ALA A 28 18.25 -3.34 -11.52
N ASN A 29 19.05 -2.27 -11.38
CA ASN A 29 18.55 -1.03 -10.84
C ASN A 29 17.62 -0.45 -11.91
N ILE A 30 16.32 -0.42 -11.63
CA ILE A 30 15.30 0.13 -12.53
C ILE A 30 15.04 1.58 -12.08
N PRO A 31 15.56 2.60 -12.80
CA PRO A 31 15.49 3.99 -12.38
C PRO A 31 14.06 4.49 -12.18
N GLU A 32 13.11 4.03 -12.99
CA GLU A 32 11.72 4.48 -12.98
C GLU A 32 11.05 4.29 -11.61
N VAL A 33 11.39 3.20 -10.90
CA VAL A 33 10.86 2.92 -9.56
C VAL A 33 11.35 3.96 -8.56
N ASN A 34 12.64 4.32 -8.62
CA ASN A 34 13.23 5.31 -7.71
C ASN A 34 12.80 6.74 -8.08
N GLU A 35 12.72 7.04 -9.37
CA GLU A 35 12.24 8.33 -9.88
C GLU A 35 10.79 8.58 -9.48
N PHE A 36 9.94 7.55 -9.51
CA PHE A 36 8.58 7.65 -9.01
C PHE A 36 8.56 8.08 -7.54
N ASP A 37 9.31 7.42 -6.66
CA ASP A 37 9.39 7.77 -5.23
C ASP A 37 9.91 9.19 -4.98
N ILE A 38 10.78 9.71 -5.86
CA ILE A 38 11.28 11.08 -5.78
C ILE A 38 10.19 12.08 -6.20
N ARG A 39 9.36 11.73 -7.19
CA ARG A 39 8.36 12.62 -7.78
C ARG A 39 6.98 12.49 -7.15
N TYR A 40 6.73 11.43 -6.41
CA TYR A 40 5.52 11.22 -5.64
C TYR A 40 5.58 11.94 -4.29
N TYR A 41 4.43 12.43 -3.83
CA TYR A 41 4.35 13.17 -2.57
C TYR A 41 4.42 12.20 -1.38
N HIS A 42 5.53 12.27 -0.64
CA HIS A 42 5.69 11.61 0.65
C HIS A 42 5.85 12.68 1.73
N PRO A 43 4.85 12.87 2.63
CA PRO A 43 4.92 13.89 3.69
C PRO A 43 6.19 13.80 4.55
N GLU A 44 6.70 12.59 4.78
CA GLU A 44 7.92 12.32 5.55
C GLU A 44 9.15 13.02 4.95
N SER A 45 9.24 13.09 3.61
CA SER A 45 10.32 13.78 2.89
C SER A 45 10.30 15.29 3.10
N TYR A 46 9.20 15.83 3.63
CA TYR A 46 8.99 17.26 3.90
C TYR A 46 8.95 17.57 5.41
N GLY A 47 9.43 16.65 6.25
CA GLY A 47 9.58 16.88 7.68
C GLY A 47 8.39 16.45 8.54
N LEU A 48 7.47 15.63 8.02
CA LEU A 48 6.48 14.95 8.85
C LEU A 48 7.18 13.92 9.76
N LYS A 49 7.10 14.12 11.08
CA LYS A 49 7.72 13.25 12.11
C LYS A 49 6.68 12.62 13.04
N ASP A 50 5.58 13.31 13.28
CA ASP A 50 4.51 12.93 14.21
C ASP A 50 3.17 13.39 13.64
N LEU A 51 2.16 12.52 13.68
CA LEU A 51 0.83 12.81 13.15
C LEU A 51 -0.24 12.15 14.01
N VAL A 52 -1.27 12.91 14.37
CA VAL A 52 -2.49 12.38 14.98
C VAL A 52 -3.69 12.82 14.14
N PHE A 53 -4.65 11.93 13.91
CA PHE A 53 -5.89 12.26 13.21
C PHE A 53 -7.01 11.30 13.58
N GLU A 54 -8.24 11.69 13.25
CA GLU A 54 -9.45 10.87 13.41
C GLU A 54 -9.98 10.43 12.05
N VAL A 55 -10.43 9.18 11.97
CA VAL A 55 -11.13 8.60 10.81
C VAL A 55 -12.53 8.18 11.19
N ARG A 56 -13.53 8.55 10.38
CA ARG A 56 -14.92 8.09 10.47
C ARG A 56 -15.30 7.37 9.19
N VAL A 57 -16.03 6.27 9.31
CA VAL A 57 -16.50 5.46 8.17
C VAL A 57 -18.00 5.63 8.06
N SER A 58 -18.49 6.06 6.90
CA SER A 58 -19.93 6.19 6.67
C SER A 58 -20.63 4.84 6.85
N ASN A 59 -21.86 4.86 7.38
CA ASN A 59 -22.74 3.69 7.53
C ASN A 59 -22.20 2.59 8.48
N LEU A 60 -21.02 2.74 9.08
CA LEU A 60 -20.45 1.74 9.98
C LEU A 60 -21.24 1.62 11.29
N VAL A 61 -21.58 2.76 11.91
CA VAL A 61 -22.38 2.80 13.14
C VAL A 61 -23.74 2.13 12.92
N GLU A 62 -24.43 2.49 11.85
CA GLU A 62 -25.72 1.90 11.48
C GLU A 62 -25.60 0.39 11.26
N THR A 63 -24.57 -0.05 10.53
CA THR A 63 -24.33 -1.47 10.24
C THR A 63 -24.07 -2.27 11.52
N LEU A 64 -23.32 -1.72 12.47
CA LEU A 64 -23.04 -2.38 13.75
C LEU A 64 -24.27 -2.43 14.66
N ASN A 65 -25.05 -1.35 14.71
CA ASN A 65 -26.29 -1.30 15.48
C ASN A 65 -27.35 -2.27 14.94
N LYS A 66 -27.43 -2.48 13.61
CA LYS A 66 -28.32 -3.49 13.00
C LYS A 66 -28.04 -4.92 13.47
N ARG A 67 -26.80 -5.23 13.87
CA ARG A 67 -26.44 -6.55 14.41
C ARG A 67 -26.89 -6.77 15.86
N GLN A 68 -27.38 -5.72 16.54
CA GLN A 68 -27.93 -5.68 17.91
C GLN A 68 -27.08 -6.32 19.04
N SER A 69 -25.85 -6.75 18.77
CA SER A 69 -25.04 -7.57 19.69
C SER A 69 -24.13 -6.76 20.62
N PHE A 70 -24.05 -5.44 20.43
CA PHE A 70 -23.05 -4.59 21.08
C PHE A 70 -23.66 -3.49 21.96
N GLY A 71 -24.99 -3.41 22.07
CA GLY A 71 -25.67 -2.21 22.58
C GLY A 71 -25.70 -1.07 21.55
N LYS A 72 -26.15 0.11 21.99
CA LYS A 72 -26.31 1.29 21.11
C LYS A 72 -24.97 2.02 20.94
N ILE A 73 -24.47 2.09 19.72
CA ILE A 73 -23.29 2.88 19.33
C ILE A 73 -23.78 4.20 18.73
N GLU A 74 -23.30 5.34 19.24
CA GLU A 74 -23.74 6.67 18.79
C GLU A 74 -22.70 7.36 17.89
N ASP A 75 -21.45 7.47 18.34
CA ASP A 75 -20.32 8.00 17.54
C ASP A 75 -19.17 7.00 17.58
N LEU A 76 -18.81 6.42 16.44
CA LEU A 76 -17.67 5.52 16.31
C LEU A 76 -16.62 6.16 15.41
N TYR A 77 -15.42 6.35 15.95
CA TYR A 77 -14.30 6.89 15.20
C TYR A 77 -12.98 6.22 15.61
N PHE A 78 -12.02 6.31 14.69
CA PHE A 78 -10.70 5.75 14.87
C PHE A 78 -9.72 6.87 15.09
N LYS A 79 -9.01 6.87 16.21
CA LYS A 79 -7.91 7.82 16.44
C LYS A 79 -6.61 7.15 16.09
N VAL A 80 -5.92 7.69 15.09
CA VAL A 80 -4.65 7.18 14.58
C VAL A 80 -3.52 8.03 15.14
N TYR A 81 -2.51 7.36 15.68
CA TYR A 81 -1.25 7.95 16.09
C TYR A 81 -0.18 7.38 15.18
N TRP A 82 0.55 8.23 14.48
CA TRP A 82 1.60 7.84 13.55
C TRP A 82 2.89 8.59 13.88
N MET A 83 4.02 7.90 13.78
CA MET A 83 5.35 8.42 14.08
C MET A 83 6.36 7.87 13.09
N PHE A 84 7.24 8.75 12.63
CA PHE A 84 8.33 8.40 11.75
C PHE A 84 9.36 7.50 12.46
N PRO A 85 9.89 6.43 11.82
CA PRO A 85 9.53 5.93 10.49
C PRO A 85 8.41 4.89 10.55
N GLY A 86 7.24 5.20 9.97
CA GLY A 86 6.17 4.24 9.69
C GLY A 86 5.49 3.55 10.90
N GLN A 87 5.81 3.92 12.14
CA GLN A 87 5.17 3.35 13.33
C GLN A 87 3.79 3.96 13.52
N TYR A 88 2.81 3.15 13.89
CA TYR A 88 1.48 3.65 14.19
C TYR A 88 0.74 2.81 15.22
N GLN A 89 -0.26 3.43 15.86
CA GLN A 89 -1.25 2.79 16.70
C GLN A 89 -2.64 3.34 16.39
N ILE A 90 -3.65 2.47 16.45
CA ILE A 90 -5.05 2.82 16.20
C ILE A 90 -5.85 2.56 17.47
N GLN A 91 -6.54 3.59 17.96
CA GLN A 91 -7.55 3.48 19.01
C GLN A 91 -8.94 3.52 18.39
N VAL A 92 -9.82 2.64 18.87
CA VAL A 92 -11.25 2.63 18.52
C VAL A 92 -11.98 3.36 19.63
N ASN A 93 -12.63 4.47 19.32
CA ASN A 93 -13.35 5.29 20.28
C ASN A 93 -14.86 5.21 20.04
N GLY A 94 -15.63 5.30 21.13
CA GLY A 94 -17.09 5.22 21.08
C GLY A 94 -17.66 3.83 20.80
N PHE A 95 -16.82 2.80 20.84
CA PHE A 95 -17.27 1.41 20.90
C PHE A 95 -17.35 0.94 22.38
N PRO A 96 -18.38 0.16 22.76
CA PRO A 96 -18.53 -0.39 24.11
C PRO A 96 -17.27 -1.07 24.67
N LYS A 97 -17.17 -1.11 26.01
CA LYS A 97 -16.14 -1.89 26.69
C LYS A 97 -16.32 -3.39 26.41
N GLY A 98 -15.22 -4.15 26.39
CA GLY A 98 -15.21 -5.54 25.92
C GLY A 98 -15.02 -5.67 24.40
N PHE A 99 -15.32 -6.86 23.86
CA PHE A 99 -15.30 -7.18 22.42
C PHE A 99 -13.94 -6.90 21.73
N GLU A 100 -12.86 -7.34 22.35
CA GLU A 100 -11.50 -7.07 21.85
C GLU A 100 -11.27 -7.61 20.43
N GLU A 101 -11.88 -8.74 20.07
CA GLU A 101 -11.83 -9.28 18.72
C GLU A 101 -12.49 -8.36 17.69
N VAL A 102 -13.67 -7.80 17.99
CA VAL A 102 -14.37 -6.87 17.10
C VAL A 102 -13.56 -5.58 16.96
N LYS A 103 -13.04 -5.05 18.07
CA LYS A 103 -12.15 -3.87 18.02
C LYS A 103 -10.90 -4.14 17.19
N TYR A 104 -10.33 -5.34 17.30
CA TYR A 104 -9.18 -5.73 16.48
C TYR A 104 -9.55 -5.75 14.99
N GLN A 105 -10.69 -6.35 14.62
CA GLN A 105 -11.18 -6.35 13.24
C GLN A 105 -11.42 -4.93 12.70
N LEU A 106 -12.04 -4.06 13.50
CA LEU A 106 -12.25 -2.65 13.16
C LEU A 106 -10.92 -1.91 12.95
N LYS A 107 -9.89 -2.18 13.77
CA LYS A 107 -8.55 -1.63 13.56
C LYS A 107 -7.91 -2.12 12.26
N GLN A 108 -8.04 -3.42 11.92
CA GLN A 108 -7.49 -3.96 10.67
C GLN A 108 -8.12 -3.32 9.44
N MET A 109 -9.42 -3.00 9.49
CA MET A 109 -10.11 -2.29 8.42
C MET A 109 -9.48 -0.92 8.11
N ILE A 110 -9.12 -0.15 9.14
CA ILE A 110 -8.48 1.16 8.98
C ILE A 110 -6.99 1.05 8.68
N LYS A 111 -6.30 0.05 9.24
CA LYS A 111 -4.87 -0.19 9.00
C LYS A 111 -4.53 -0.19 7.51
N ASN A 112 -5.33 -0.90 6.71
CA ASN A 112 -5.14 -1.02 5.25
C ASN A 112 -5.48 0.26 4.45
N ARG A 113 -5.84 1.34 5.14
CA ARG A 113 -6.17 2.65 4.58
C ARG A 113 -5.23 3.75 5.07
N LEU A 114 -4.26 3.43 5.94
CA LEU A 114 -3.28 4.40 6.42
C LEU A 114 -2.36 4.91 5.31
N ASP A 115 -2.12 4.07 4.30
CA ASP A 115 -1.35 4.43 3.09
C ASP A 115 -2.01 5.58 2.30
N PHE A 116 -3.30 5.91 2.55
CA PHE A 116 -3.95 7.07 1.95
C PHE A 116 -3.47 8.39 2.57
N VAL A 117 -3.02 8.34 3.82
CA VAL A 117 -2.59 9.51 4.59
C VAL A 117 -1.07 9.68 4.53
N VAL A 118 -0.34 8.58 4.71
CA VAL A 118 1.12 8.54 4.61
C VAL A 118 1.50 7.42 3.63
N PRO A 119 1.60 7.72 2.33
CA PRO A 119 1.84 6.70 1.31
C PRO A 119 3.22 6.06 1.43
N LEU A 120 3.26 4.73 1.28
CA LEU A 120 4.49 3.97 1.24
C LEU A 120 5.22 4.17 -0.08
N LYS A 121 6.55 4.25 0.00
CA LYS A 121 7.44 4.25 -1.17
C LYS A 121 7.31 2.95 -1.97
N LEU A 122 7.39 3.05 -3.29
CA LEU A 122 7.33 1.94 -4.23
C LEU A 122 8.62 1.10 -4.19
N ALA A 123 9.80 1.71 -4.14
CA ALA A 123 11.07 1.00 -4.21
C ALA A 123 11.21 -0.07 -3.11
N PRO A 124 10.91 0.20 -1.82
CA PRO A 124 10.92 -0.84 -0.79
C PRO A 124 9.95 -1.98 -1.05
N ARG A 125 8.79 -1.71 -1.66
CA ARG A 125 7.76 -2.73 -1.94
C ARG A 125 8.19 -3.71 -3.03
N VAL A 126 9.02 -3.27 -3.96
CA VAL A 126 9.43 -4.07 -5.12
C VAL A 126 10.87 -4.58 -5.05
N ARG A 127 11.67 -4.09 -4.10
CA ARG A 127 13.11 -4.41 -3.92
C ARG A 127 13.43 -5.91 -3.91
N SER A 128 12.47 -6.71 -3.46
CA SER A 128 12.68 -8.14 -3.23
C SER A 128 12.15 -9.02 -4.36
N TYR A 129 11.74 -8.42 -5.46
CA TYR A 129 11.47 -9.11 -6.71
C TYR A 129 12.67 -8.92 -7.64
N GLU A 130 12.95 -9.93 -8.47
CA GLU A 130 13.87 -9.78 -9.58
C GLU A 130 13.18 -8.98 -10.68
N LEU A 131 13.64 -7.74 -10.90
CA LEU A 131 13.00 -6.82 -11.82
C LEU A 131 13.61 -6.89 -13.24
N SER A 132 12.75 -6.78 -14.24
CA SER A 132 13.12 -6.74 -15.67
C SER A 132 12.13 -5.86 -16.44
N TYR A 133 12.58 -5.22 -17.51
CA TYR A 133 11.68 -4.50 -18.41
C TYR A 133 10.82 -5.46 -19.25
N PHE A 134 9.62 -5.00 -19.61
CA PHE A 134 8.82 -5.61 -20.67
C PHE A 134 8.27 -4.54 -21.62
N ASN A 135 8.14 -4.91 -22.89
CA ASN A 135 7.75 -3.97 -23.93
C ASN A 135 6.26 -3.59 -23.80
N LEU A 136 5.99 -2.30 -23.80
CA LEU A 136 4.66 -1.70 -23.93
C LEU A 136 4.61 -0.89 -25.22
N LYS A 137 3.43 -0.81 -25.85
CA LYS A 137 3.25 0.05 -27.04
C LYS A 137 3.50 1.53 -26.71
N ASN A 138 3.09 1.97 -25.52
CA ASN A 138 3.27 3.32 -25.01
C ASN A 138 3.80 3.26 -23.57
N GLY A 139 4.93 3.89 -23.28
CA GLY A 139 5.51 3.94 -21.94
C GLY A 139 6.48 2.81 -21.63
N LYS A 140 6.80 2.65 -20.34
CA LYS A 140 7.77 1.66 -19.85
C LYS A 140 7.09 0.66 -18.92
N GLY A 141 7.27 -0.63 -19.19
CA GLY A 141 6.78 -1.72 -18.38
C GLY A 141 7.89 -2.32 -17.54
N VAL A 142 7.64 -2.49 -16.24
CA VAL A 142 8.56 -3.18 -15.31
C VAL A 142 7.85 -4.39 -14.73
N LYS A 143 8.44 -5.56 -14.87
CA LYS A 143 7.93 -6.81 -14.31
C LYS A 143 8.89 -7.31 -13.24
N GLY A 144 8.34 -7.79 -12.14
CA GLY A 144 9.09 -8.39 -11.04
C GLY A 144 8.63 -9.81 -10.76
N LYS A 145 9.54 -10.76 -10.63
CA LYS A 145 9.21 -12.15 -10.26
C LYS A 145 9.80 -12.52 -8.90
N ASP A 146 9.02 -13.28 -8.13
CA ASP A 146 9.52 -13.93 -6.92
C ASP A 146 10.28 -15.20 -7.29
N ARG A 147 11.60 -15.20 -7.08
CA ARG A 147 12.44 -16.38 -7.36
C ARG A 147 12.34 -17.44 -6.28
N THR A 148 11.98 -17.07 -5.05
CA THR A 148 11.94 -18.04 -3.94
C THR A 148 10.65 -18.86 -3.95
N GLY A 149 9.62 -18.39 -4.66
CA GLY A 149 8.29 -19.01 -4.67
C GLY A 149 7.60 -18.99 -3.31
N SER A 150 8.16 -18.29 -2.33
CA SER A 150 7.69 -18.27 -0.95
C SER A 150 6.76 -17.10 -0.68
N ARG A 151 6.60 -16.17 -1.64
CA ARG A 151 5.77 -14.99 -1.48
C ARG A 151 4.32 -15.26 -1.87
N PRO A 152 3.36 -14.66 -1.15
CA PRO A 152 1.95 -14.69 -1.56
C PRO A 152 1.70 -14.06 -2.94
N VAL A 153 2.53 -13.08 -3.31
CA VAL A 153 2.52 -12.44 -4.63
C VAL A 153 3.74 -12.97 -5.40
N SER A 154 3.48 -13.75 -6.45
CA SER A 154 4.53 -14.41 -7.25
C SER A 154 5.08 -13.51 -8.34
N GLU A 155 4.27 -12.58 -8.84
CA GLU A 155 4.66 -11.64 -9.89
C GLU A 155 4.03 -10.28 -9.69
N ILE A 156 4.77 -9.24 -10.07
CA ILE A 156 4.30 -7.86 -10.15
C ILE A 156 4.53 -7.31 -11.55
N GLN A 157 3.67 -6.40 -12.00
CA GLN A 157 3.86 -5.59 -13.20
C GLN A 157 3.51 -4.15 -12.88
N LEU A 158 4.39 -3.24 -13.26
CA LEU A 158 4.23 -1.80 -13.14
C LEU A 158 4.22 -1.22 -14.55
N LYS A 159 3.30 -0.30 -14.81
CA LYS A 159 3.30 0.49 -16.04
C LYS A 159 3.49 1.96 -15.69
N PHE A 160 4.47 2.57 -16.35
CA PHE A 160 4.75 3.98 -16.21
C PHE A 160 4.41 4.72 -17.50
N LYS A 161 3.82 5.90 -17.36
CA LYS A 161 3.66 6.87 -18.46
C LYS A 161 5.03 7.35 -18.92
N SER A 162 5.09 7.98 -20.09
CA SER A 162 6.33 8.55 -20.64
C SER A 162 6.98 9.59 -19.72
N ASN A 163 6.18 10.29 -18.92
CA ASN A 163 6.65 11.25 -17.93
C ASN A 163 7.05 10.61 -16.58
N GLY A 164 7.09 9.29 -16.45
CA GLY A 164 7.47 8.56 -15.23
C GLY A 164 6.35 8.39 -14.19
N MET A 165 5.13 8.87 -14.44
CA MET A 165 4.00 8.62 -13.54
C MET A 165 3.63 7.13 -13.55
N LEU A 166 3.46 6.55 -12.36
CA LEU A 166 2.89 5.20 -12.25
C LEU A 166 1.42 5.24 -12.67
N GLU A 167 1.07 4.46 -13.68
CA GLU A 167 -0.28 4.33 -14.20
C GLU A 167 -0.97 3.07 -13.68
N GLU A 168 -0.25 1.95 -13.64
CA GLU A 168 -0.80 0.66 -13.25
C GLU A 168 0.18 -0.09 -12.35
N PHE A 169 -0.32 -0.69 -11.27
CA PHE A 169 0.36 -1.69 -10.47
C PHE A 169 -0.50 -2.94 -10.40
N LYS A 170 -0.05 -3.98 -11.11
CA LYS A 170 -0.67 -5.29 -11.17
C LYS A 170 0.13 -6.31 -10.36
N THR A 171 -0.56 -7.14 -9.59
CA THR A 171 0.03 -8.23 -8.81
C THR A 171 -0.68 -9.54 -9.12
N PHE A 172 0.09 -10.62 -9.20
CA PHE A 172 -0.39 -11.96 -9.46
C PHE A 172 -0.12 -12.83 -8.23
N SER A 173 -1.13 -13.56 -7.81
CA SER A 173 -1.08 -14.52 -6.70
C SER A 173 -1.82 -15.79 -7.11
N PRO A 174 -1.59 -16.93 -6.43
CA PRO A 174 -2.39 -18.14 -6.65
C PRO A 174 -3.88 -17.90 -6.46
N THR A 175 -4.25 -16.96 -5.58
CA THR A 175 -5.63 -16.62 -5.24
C THR A 175 -6.30 -15.66 -6.22
N GLY A 176 -5.56 -15.09 -7.18
CA GLY A 176 -6.11 -14.15 -8.14
C GLY A 176 -5.17 -13.03 -8.57
N VAL A 177 -5.73 -12.11 -9.35
CA VAL A 177 -5.02 -10.96 -9.92
C VAL A 177 -5.61 -9.68 -9.35
N ASN A 178 -4.75 -8.79 -8.87
CA ASN A 178 -5.14 -7.45 -8.45
C ASN A 178 -4.48 -6.42 -9.37
N THR A 179 -5.25 -5.51 -9.93
CA THR A 179 -4.78 -4.41 -10.78
C THR A 179 -5.21 -3.09 -10.16
N SER A 180 -4.26 -2.27 -9.73
CA SER A 180 -4.50 -0.90 -9.27
C SER A 180 -4.12 0.07 -10.39
N THR A 181 -5.03 0.97 -10.75
CA THR A 181 -4.81 2.04 -11.73
C THR A 181 -4.90 3.38 -11.02
N PHE A 182 -4.01 4.32 -11.36
CA PHE A 182 -3.86 5.58 -10.66
C PHE A 182 -4.06 6.78 -11.59
N GLU A 183 -4.86 7.73 -11.15
CA GLU A 183 -4.92 9.08 -11.72
C GLU A 183 -4.19 10.02 -10.75
N LEU A 184 -3.09 10.58 -11.23
CA LEU A 184 -2.19 11.41 -10.43
C LEU A 184 -2.25 12.85 -10.90
N GLY A 185 -2.34 13.77 -9.93
CA GLY A 185 -2.31 15.21 -10.16
C GLY A 185 -1.23 15.90 -9.33
N VAL A 186 -1.14 17.22 -9.47
CA VAL A 186 -0.28 18.08 -8.64
C VAL A 186 -1.19 19.05 -7.88
N LYS A 187 -0.93 19.23 -6.59
CA LYS A 187 -1.68 20.17 -5.73
C LYS A 187 -0.77 21.30 -5.27
N GLY A 188 -1.33 22.47 -4.95
CA GLY A 188 -0.52 23.64 -4.52
C GLY A 188 0.38 23.38 -3.30
N TRP A 189 -0.06 22.52 -2.38
CA TRP A 189 0.70 22.12 -1.18
C TRP A 189 1.71 20.98 -1.42
N SER A 190 1.71 20.37 -2.61
CA SER A 190 2.49 19.15 -2.90
C SER A 190 3.92 19.42 -3.37
N ASN A 191 4.35 20.68 -3.48
CA ASN A 191 5.70 21.06 -3.95
C ASN A 191 6.06 20.43 -5.31
N ASN A 192 5.15 20.52 -6.29
CA ASN A 192 5.27 19.92 -7.63
C ASN A 192 5.42 18.39 -7.64
N LYS A 193 4.97 17.72 -6.57
CA LYS A 193 4.92 16.25 -6.50
C LYS A 193 3.56 15.72 -6.89
N TRP A 194 3.55 14.46 -7.31
CA TRP A 194 2.33 13.76 -7.68
C TRP A 194 1.57 13.30 -6.45
N VAL A 195 0.26 13.47 -6.51
CA VAL A 195 -0.71 13.04 -5.49
C VAL A 195 -1.78 12.22 -6.19
N VAL A 196 -2.31 11.19 -5.53
CA VAL A 196 -3.39 10.37 -6.08
C VAL A 196 -4.71 11.11 -5.97
N ASP A 197 -5.35 11.39 -7.10
CA ASP A 197 -6.70 11.98 -7.16
C ASP A 197 -7.76 10.87 -7.23
N LYS A 198 -7.50 9.83 -8.03
CA LYS A 198 -8.36 8.65 -8.15
C LYS A 198 -7.53 7.37 -8.20
N MET A 199 -8.04 6.32 -7.57
CA MET A 199 -7.48 4.98 -7.61
C MET A 199 -8.56 3.93 -7.86
N THR A 200 -8.41 3.17 -8.94
CA THR A 200 -9.31 2.06 -9.27
C THR A 200 -8.60 0.73 -9.06
N ILE A 201 -9.13 -0.12 -8.20
CA ILE A 201 -8.61 -1.44 -7.89
C ILE A 201 -9.54 -2.49 -8.48
N LYS A 202 -9.04 -3.35 -9.36
CA LYS A 202 -9.74 -4.50 -9.91
C LYS A 202 -9.14 -5.79 -9.37
N LEU A 203 -9.92 -6.53 -8.61
CA LEU A 203 -9.58 -7.82 -8.04
C LEU A 203 -10.36 -8.92 -8.78
N ILE A 204 -9.64 -9.87 -9.37
CA ILE A 204 -10.19 -11.03 -10.06
C ILE A 204 -9.82 -12.28 -9.27
N GLN A 205 -10.82 -13.01 -8.77
CA GLN A 205 -10.66 -14.26 -8.02
C GLN A 205 -11.64 -15.31 -8.54
N GLY A 206 -11.14 -16.26 -9.36
CA GLY A 206 -12.01 -17.21 -10.05
C GLY A 206 -13.02 -16.50 -10.95
N VAL A 207 -14.31 -16.69 -10.68
CA VAL A 207 -15.43 -16.05 -11.41
C VAL A 207 -15.85 -14.71 -10.81
N GLN A 208 -15.29 -14.31 -9.67
CA GLN A 208 -15.64 -13.08 -8.98
C GLN A 208 -14.74 -11.94 -9.42
N LEU A 209 -15.37 -10.84 -9.85
CA LEU A 209 -14.73 -9.56 -10.13
C LEU A 209 -15.17 -8.54 -9.08
N THR A 210 -14.22 -7.92 -8.41
CA THR A 210 -14.47 -6.78 -7.52
C THR A 210 -13.74 -5.55 -8.06
N THR A 211 -14.48 -4.47 -8.30
CA THR A 211 -13.92 -3.16 -8.66
C THR A 211 -14.14 -2.21 -7.49
N ILE A 212 -13.07 -1.57 -7.00
CA ILE A 212 -13.11 -0.57 -5.94
C ILE A 212 -12.57 0.73 -6.51
N GLU A 213 -13.43 1.73 -6.63
CA GLU A 213 -13.04 3.08 -7.02
C GLU A 213 -12.89 3.95 -5.78
N ASN A 214 -11.78 4.66 -5.68
CA ASN A 214 -11.47 5.57 -4.57
C ASN A 214 -11.20 6.95 -5.16
N GLU A 215 -11.92 7.96 -4.70
CA GLU A 215 -11.74 9.36 -5.09
C GLU A 215 -11.34 10.17 -3.85
N PHE A 216 -10.30 11.00 -3.99
CA PHE A 216 -9.62 11.63 -2.86
C PHE A 216 -9.80 13.14 -2.84
N ASP A 217 -10.42 13.64 -1.78
CA ASP A 217 -10.41 15.07 -1.45
C ASP A 217 -9.32 15.35 -0.41
N TYR A 218 -8.62 16.48 -0.57
CA TYR A 218 -7.50 16.86 0.30
C TYR A 218 -7.69 18.24 0.90
N ASN A 219 -7.20 18.39 2.14
CA ASN A 219 -7.02 19.67 2.81
C ASN A 219 -5.57 19.85 3.26
N SER A 220 -5.14 21.10 3.38
CA SER A 220 -3.82 21.45 3.90
C SER A 220 -3.87 21.71 5.41
N TYR A 221 -2.94 21.12 6.15
CA TYR A 221 -2.77 21.31 7.59
C TYR A 221 -1.29 21.55 7.89
N SER A 222 -0.96 22.71 8.44
CA SER A 222 0.42 23.09 8.80
C SER A 222 1.42 22.91 7.65
N GLY A 223 1.01 23.20 6.41
CA GLY A 223 1.85 23.08 5.20
C GLY A 223 1.89 21.70 4.56
N PHE A 224 1.21 20.69 5.13
CA PHE A 224 1.10 19.34 4.56
C PHE A 224 -0.29 19.09 4.01
N GLY A 225 -0.39 18.45 2.84
CA GLY A 225 -1.67 17.94 2.36
C GLY A 225 -1.99 16.56 2.93
N PHE A 226 -3.21 16.39 3.42
CA PHE A 226 -3.75 15.12 3.88
C PHE A 226 -5.17 14.93 3.31
N PRO A 227 -5.62 13.68 3.10
CA PRO A 227 -6.98 13.45 2.66
C PRO A 227 -7.96 14.00 3.72
N SER A 228 -9.00 14.69 3.29
CA SER A 228 -10.15 15.05 4.14
C SER A 228 -11.28 14.07 3.98
N LYS A 229 -11.44 13.51 2.77
CA LYS A 229 -12.47 12.55 2.43
C LYS A 229 -11.95 11.60 1.36
N VAL A 230 -12.35 10.33 1.47
CA VAL A 230 -12.16 9.35 0.40
C VAL A 230 -13.50 8.70 0.14
N ASP A 231 -14.09 8.98 -1.03
CA ASP A 231 -15.29 8.29 -1.49
C ASP A 231 -14.90 6.95 -2.11
N ILE A 232 -15.60 5.89 -1.70
CA ILE A 232 -15.29 4.51 -2.05
C ILE A 232 -16.53 3.86 -2.64
N GLU A 233 -16.48 3.52 -3.92
CA GLU A 233 -17.48 2.70 -4.57
C GLU A 233 -16.93 1.29 -4.78
N THR A 234 -17.61 0.29 -4.22
CA THR A 234 -17.26 -1.12 -4.41
C THR A 234 -18.34 -1.81 -5.22
N THR A 235 -17.97 -2.28 -6.40
CA THR A 235 -18.80 -3.08 -7.28
C THR A 235 -18.32 -4.54 -7.26
N GLN A 236 -19.19 -5.47 -6.91
CA GLN A 236 -18.96 -6.91 -6.95
C GLN A 236 -19.80 -7.54 -8.05
N GLU A 237 -19.18 -8.39 -8.86
CA GLU A 237 -19.78 -9.08 -9.99
C GLU A 237 -19.37 -10.56 -9.98
N ILE A 238 -20.33 -11.45 -10.25
CA ILE A 238 -20.07 -12.87 -10.53
C ILE A 238 -20.30 -13.10 -12.02
N VAL A 239 -19.21 -13.42 -12.73
CA VAL A 239 -19.24 -13.69 -14.18
C VAL A 239 -19.81 -15.11 -14.37
N THR A 240 -21.00 -15.21 -14.96
CA THR A 240 -21.62 -16.51 -15.30
C THR A 240 -21.41 -16.83 -16.77
N ASN A 241 -20.98 -18.05 -17.09
CA ASN A 241 -20.67 -18.46 -18.47
C ASN A 241 -21.90 -18.60 -19.39
N ASN A 242 -23.13 -18.49 -18.87
CA ASN A 242 -24.37 -18.90 -19.57
C ASN A 242 -25.27 -17.74 -20.03
N GLY A 243 -24.73 -16.57 -20.34
CA GLY A 243 -25.51 -15.48 -20.96
C GLY A 243 -26.62 -14.86 -20.07
N GLY A 244 -26.69 -15.25 -18.79
CA GLY A 244 -27.53 -14.59 -17.79
C GLY A 244 -26.95 -13.24 -17.39
N LYS A 245 -27.82 -12.30 -16.96
CA LYS A 245 -27.34 -11.02 -16.43
C LYS A 245 -26.39 -11.27 -15.24
N PRO A 246 -25.19 -10.68 -15.23
CA PRO A 246 -24.27 -10.85 -14.12
C PRO A 246 -24.92 -10.36 -12.82
N ASN A 247 -24.77 -11.14 -11.74
CA ASN A 247 -25.21 -10.69 -10.42
C ASN A 247 -24.24 -9.61 -9.95
N LYS A 248 -24.67 -8.35 -10.06
CA LYS A 248 -23.89 -7.15 -9.78
C LYS A 248 -24.46 -6.45 -8.55
N ARG A 249 -23.60 -6.18 -7.57
CA ARG A 249 -23.92 -5.38 -6.39
C ARG A 249 -22.93 -4.23 -6.27
N THR A 250 -23.44 -3.01 -6.13
CA THR A 250 -22.62 -1.82 -5.88
C THR A 250 -22.94 -1.28 -4.50
N VAL A 251 -21.90 -0.94 -3.73
CA VAL A 251 -21.99 -0.37 -2.39
C VAL A 251 -21.07 0.84 -2.32
N SER A 252 -21.63 1.98 -1.92
CA SER A 252 -20.88 3.21 -1.71
C SER A 252 -20.64 3.45 -0.22
N SER A 253 -19.45 3.94 0.10
CA SER A 253 -19.06 4.36 1.44
C SER A 253 -18.06 5.51 1.35
N SER A 254 -17.79 6.19 2.45
CA SER A 254 -16.76 7.21 2.54
C SER A 254 -15.97 7.11 3.82
N LEU A 255 -14.70 7.46 3.73
CA LEU A 255 -13.80 7.66 4.86
C LEU A 255 -13.63 9.17 5.04
N ASN A 256 -13.98 9.68 6.22
CA ASN A 256 -13.82 11.09 6.56
C ASN A 256 -12.68 11.23 7.55
N PHE A 257 -11.71 12.06 7.21
CA PHE A 257 -10.51 12.29 7.99
C PHE A 257 -10.55 13.70 8.58
N SER A 258 -10.21 13.83 9.85
CA SER A 258 -10.38 15.08 10.57
C SER A 258 -9.42 15.22 11.74
N LYS A 259 -9.38 16.42 12.32
CA LYS A 259 -8.59 16.76 13.52
C LYS A 259 -7.12 16.37 13.38
N TYR A 260 -6.52 16.75 12.25
CA TYR A 260 -5.10 16.57 12.01
C TYR A 260 -4.28 17.41 12.99
N GLU A 261 -3.37 16.74 13.71
CA GLU A 261 -2.38 17.34 14.59
C GLU A 261 -0.99 16.96 14.10
N VAL A 262 -0.29 17.91 13.51
CA VAL A 262 0.97 17.69 12.80
C VAL A 262 2.15 18.10 13.68
N ASN A 263 3.12 17.20 13.85
CA ASN A 263 4.39 17.46 14.56
C ASN A 263 4.20 18.02 15.98
N THR A 264 3.10 17.68 16.65
CA THR A 264 2.80 18.13 18.02
C THR A 264 3.51 17.31 19.11
N GLY A 265 4.06 16.15 18.72
CA GLY A 265 4.68 15.18 19.62
C GLY A 265 3.65 14.33 20.38
N LYS A 266 2.36 14.44 20.05
CA LYS A 266 1.30 13.69 20.73
C LYS A 266 1.36 12.19 20.41
N ALA A 267 1.65 11.81 19.17
CA ALA A 267 1.79 10.42 18.78
C ALA A 267 3.02 9.77 19.46
N VAL A 268 4.15 10.48 19.47
CA VAL A 268 5.38 10.07 20.16
C VAL A 268 5.09 9.81 21.64
N ARG A 269 4.48 10.76 22.36
CA ARG A 269 4.16 10.61 23.79
C ARG A 269 3.20 9.46 24.05
N PHE A 270 2.21 9.26 23.17
CA PHE A 270 1.23 8.19 23.30
C PHE A 270 1.91 6.81 23.16
N MET A 271 2.69 6.62 22.10
CA MET A 271 3.36 5.35 21.82
C MET A 271 4.44 5.01 22.85
N THR A 272 5.22 5.99 23.30
CA THR A 272 6.27 5.78 24.31
C THR A 272 5.72 5.50 25.71
N LYS A 273 4.61 6.14 26.11
CA LYS A 273 3.93 5.81 27.38
C LYS A 273 3.32 4.41 27.37
N GLY A 274 2.87 3.93 26.21
CA GLY A 274 2.34 2.57 26.05
C GLY A 274 3.39 1.45 26.19
N ILE A 275 4.68 1.74 26.04
CA ILE A 275 5.79 0.77 26.16
C ILE A 275 6.14 0.49 27.63
N LYS A 276 5.73 1.35 28.59
CA LYS A 276 6.02 1.19 30.02
C LYS A 276 5.02 0.30 30.78
N LYS A 277 4.32 -0.61 30.11
CA LYS A 277 3.43 -1.59 30.74
C LYS A 277 3.83 -3.01 30.38
#